data_AF-A0A9X3CZJ7-F1
#
_entry.id   AF-A0A9X3CZJ7-F1
#
_cell.length_a   1.000
_cell.length_b   1.000
_cell.length_c   1.000
_cell.angle_alpha   90.00
_cell.angle_beta   90.00
_cell.angle_gamma   90.00
#
_symmetry.space_group_name_H-M   'P 1'
#
loop_
_entity.id
_entity.type
_entity.pdbx_description
1 polymer ?
#
loop_
_entity_poly.entity_id
_entity_poly.type
_entity_poly.pdbx_seq_one_letter_code
_entity_poly.pdbx_strand_id
1 'polypeptide(L)' 'GIASYGYSAAVSIRKDLKTTYAKIIADVYQYEENIKTFMIKNEWMEKPPVALNRDKLAQD' A
#
# COMPACT_ATOMS: atom_id res chain seq x y z
N GLY A 1 -4.69 10.47 -4.40
CA GLY A 1 -3.27 10.41 -3.97
C GLY A 1 -2.49 9.46 -4.85
N ILE A 2 -2.03 8.33 -4.31
CA ILE A 2 -1.28 7.30 -5.06
C ILE A 2 -2.03 6.85 -6.32
N ALA A 3 -3.33 6.56 -6.23
CA ALA A 3 -4.14 6.18 -7.40
C ALA A 3 -4.13 7.26 -8.51
N SER A 4 -4.13 8.54 -8.13
CA SER A 4 -4.04 9.67 -9.07
C SER A 4 -2.67 9.70 -9.75
N TYR A 5 -1.58 9.50 -9.00
CA TYR A 5 -0.23 9.41 -9.58
C TYR A 5 -0.06 8.18 -10.47
N GLY A 6 -0.64 7.04 -10.10
CA GLY A 6 -0.65 5.83 -10.91
C GLY A 6 -1.41 6.06 -12.22
N TYR A 7 -2.57 6.72 -12.17
CA TYR A 7 -3.31 7.11 -13.36
C TYR A 7 -2.53 8.09 -14.23
N SER A 8 -1.93 9.14 -13.65
CA SER A 8 -1.09 10.11 -14.36
C SER A 8 0.13 9.46 -15.02
N ALA A 9 0.75 8.46 -14.38
CA ALA A 9 1.84 7.69 -14.95
C ALA A 9 1.38 6.80 -16.12
N ALA A 10 0.18 6.22 -16.03
CA ALA A 10 -0.39 5.39 -17.08
C ALA A 10 -0.70 6.20 -18.35
N VAL A 11 -1.33 7.37 -18.20
CA VAL A 11 -1.76 8.20 -19.34
C VAL A 11 -0.66 9.12 -19.87
N SER A 12 0.41 9.37 -19.11
CA SER A 12 1.52 10.20 -19.58
C SER A 12 2.28 9.51 -20.71
N ILE A 13 2.48 10.22 -21.83
CA ILE A 13 3.38 9.79 -22.91
C ILE A 13 4.86 10.10 -22.59
N ARG A 14 5.11 11.00 -21.64
CA ARG A 14 6.44 11.44 -21.22
C ARG A 14 7.10 10.45 -20.26
N LYS A 15 8.22 9.87 -20.66
CA LYS A 15 8.94 8.83 -19.91
C LYS A 15 9.50 9.32 -18.57
N ASP A 16 10.05 10.53 -18.55
CA ASP A 16 10.61 11.18 -17.36
C ASP A 16 9.55 11.41 -16.26
N LEU A 17 8.33 11.77 -16.66
CA LEU A 17 7.20 11.91 -15.74
C LEU A 17 6.80 10.57 -15.14
N LYS A 18 6.79 9.47 -15.91
CA LYS A 18 6.50 8.13 -15.37
C LYS A 18 7.47 7.74 -14.26
N THR A 19 8.77 7.96 -14.48
CA THR A 19 9.80 7.68 -13.46
C THR A 19 9.62 8.54 -12.22
N THR A 20 9.23 9.80 -12.40
CA THR A 20 8.97 10.72 -11.29
C THR A 20 7.76 10.27 -10.46
N TYR A 21 6.64 9.92 -11.11
CA TYR A 21 5.46 9.40 -10.42
C TYR A 21 5.75 8.08 -9.70
N ALA A 22 6.51 7.17 -10.32
CA ALA A 22 6.90 5.91 -9.68
C ALA A 22 7.74 6.14 -8.41
N LYS A 23 8.68 7.10 -8.45
CA LYS A 23 9.47 7.48 -7.28
C LYS A 23 8.58 8.01 -6.14
N ILE A 24 7.69 8.95 -6.45
CA ILE A 24 6.76 9.52 -5.45
C ILE A 24 5.90 8.42 -4.82
N ILE A 25 5.37 7.49 -5.62
CA ILE A 25 4.57 6.37 -5.11
C ILE A 25 5.40 5.50 -4.14
N ALA A 26 6.64 5.19 -4.50
CA ALA A 26 7.53 4.41 -3.64
C ALA A 26 7.83 5.13 -2.31
N ASP A 27 8.14 6.43 -2.35
CA ASP A 27 8.42 7.24 -1.17
C ASP A 27 7.20 7.28 -0.22
N VAL A 28 5.98 7.40 -0.77
CA VAL A 28 4.74 7.37 0.02
C VAL A 28 4.54 6.02 0.70
N TYR A 29 4.77 4.90 -0.01
CA TYR A 29 4.64 3.57 0.59
C TYR A 29 5.64 3.33 1.72
N GLN A 30 6.87 3.81 1.56
CA GLN A 30 7.89 3.69 2.60
C GLN A 30 7.51 4.50 3.85
N TYR A 31 6.91 5.66 3.67
CA TYR A 31 6.36 6.44 4.77
C TYR A 31 5.13 5.77 5.42
N GLU A 32 4.24 5.20 4.61
CA GLU A 32 3.04 4.48 5.07
C GLU A 32 3.40 3.30 5.97
N GLU A 33 4.48 2.57 5.68
CA GLU A 33 4.90 1.42 6.48
C GLU A 33 5.29 1.80 7.92
N ASN A 34 5.96 2.94 8.06
CA ASN A 34 6.28 3.51 9.36
C ASN A 34 5.00 3.92 10.12
N ILE A 35 4.04 4.54 9.42
CA ILE A 35 2.74 4.89 10.00
C ILE A 35 1.98 3.65 10.43
N LYS A 36 1.87 2.61 9.60
CA LYS A 36 1.16 1.36 9.95
C LYS A 36 1.73 0.76 11.22
N THR A 37 3.05 0.64 11.29
CA THR A 37 3.74 0.11 12.48
C THR A 37 3.42 0.95 13.72
N PHE A 38 3.42 2.27 13.59
CA PHE A 38 3.06 3.18 14.68
C PHE A 38 1.59 3.04 15.09
N MET A 39 0.66 2.98 14.13
CA MET A 39 -0.77 2.85 14.42
C MET A 39 -1.11 1.51 15.07
N ILE A 40 -0.48 0.41 14.65
CA ILE A 40 -0.62 -0.90 15.28
C ILE A 40 -0.12 -0.86 16.74
N LYS A 41 1.06 -0.27 16.98
CA LYS A 41 1.62 -0.14 18.33
C LYS A 41 0.73 0.64 19.30
N ASN A 42 -0.04 1.61 18.78
CA ASN A 42 -0.95 2.42 19.58
C ASN A 42 -2.40 1.89 19.55
N GLU A 43 -2.65 0.72 18.94
CA GLU A 43 -4.00 0.16 18.78
C GLU A 43 -4.98 1.09 18.02
N TRP A 44 -4.46 1.97 17.17
CA TRP A 44 -5.25 2.90 16.34
C TRP A 44 -5.68 2.31 14.99
N MET A 45 -5.15 1.15 14.64
CA MET A 45 -5.49 0.44 13.41
C MET A 45 -6.09 -0.92 13.75
N GLU A 46 -7.34 -1.13 13.37
CA GLU A 46 -8.01 -2.40 13.53
C GLU A 46 -7.41 -3.45 12.56
N LYS A 47 -7.36 -4.70 13.01
CA LYS A 47 -7.00 -5.81 12.13
C LYS A 47 -8.12 -6.00 11.09
N PRO A 48 -7.83 -5.89 9.78
CA PRO A 48 -8.86 -6.13 8.77
C PRO A 48 -9.34 -7.59 8.84
N PRO A 49 -10.59 -7.87 8.43
CA PRO A 49 -11.10 -9.23 8.36
C PRO A 49 -10.20 -10.05 7.43
N VAL A 50 -9.57 -11.08 7.97
CA VAL A 50 -8.73 -12.00 7.20
C VAL A 50 -9.59 -13.15 6.67
N ALA A 51 -9.32 -13.58 5.44
CA ALA A 51 -9.89 -14.82 4.94
C ALA A 51 -9.52 -15.97 5.89
N LEU A 52 -10.47 -16.87 6.12
CA LEU A 52 -10.25 -18.04 6.95
C LEU A 52 -9.12 -18.90 6.37
N ASN A 53 -8.18 -19.32 7.21
CA ASN A 53 -7.15 -20.27 6.83
C ASN A 53 -7.78 -21.68 6.75
N ARG A 54 -8.05 -22.14 5.52
CA ARG A 54 -8.70 -23.43 5.27
C ARG A 54 -7.87 -24.62 5.73
N ASP A 55 -6.55 -24.53 5.68
CA ASP A 55 -5.67 -25.62 6.12
C ASP A 55 -5.71 -25.77 7.65
N LYS A 56 -5.81 -24.65 8.39
CA LYS A 56 -6.06 -24.70 9.85
C LYS A 56 -7.44 -25.27 10.18
N LEU A 57 -8.47 -24.85 9.44
CA LEU A 57 -9.83 -25.34 9.65
C LEU A 57 -10.03 -26.83 9.32
N ALA A 58 -9.20 -27.40 8.44
CA ALA A 58 -9.27 -28.82 8.10
C ALA A 58 -8.52 -29.72 9.10
N GLN A 59 -7.76 -29.14 10.03
CA GLN A 59 -7.03 -29.83 11.09
C GLN A 59 -7.72 -29.73 12.47
N ASP A 60 -8.74 -28.89 12.58
CA ASP A 60 -9.69 -28.83 13.72
C ASP A 60 -10.83 -29.85 13.52
#